data_AF-A0A2J6TSC8-F1
#
_entry.id   AF-A0A2J6TSC8-F1
#
_cell.length_a   1.000
_cell.length_b   1.000
_cell.length_c   1.000
_cell.angle_alpha   90.00
_cell.angle_beta   90.00
_cell.angle_gamma   90.00
#
_symmetry.space_group_name_H-M   'P 1'
#
loop_
_entity.id
_entity.type
_entity.pdbx_description
1 polymer ?
#
loop_
_entity_poly.entity_id
_entity_poly.type
_entity_poly.pdbx_seq_one_letter_code
_entity_poly.pdbx_strand_id
1 'polypeptide(L)'
;MTPKSVLASLQLVLSTSEQNVNNRLKRKTDSLDMVSYILSHKSSPETGISEAEMIANTMAVIVGGSETLTAALAGRIKNLITHPKEMKALVNEIRCAFNTVGIPCYTIFRSKTNFYSPKRFIPERWLWQYGSLPLLRRQPRSVPSVRHGPSRVSWAATMLGQVAGYFG
;
A
#
# COMPACT_ATOMS: atom_id res chain seq x y z
N MET A 1 18.38 30.99 -21.36
CA MET A 1 17.21 31.02 -20.45
C MET A 1 16.81 29.58 -20.16
N THR A 2 16.78 29.16 -18.90
CA THR A 2 16.33 27.80 -18.51
C THR A 2 14.81 27.65 -18.72
N PRO A 3 14.31 26.54 -19.29
CA PRO A 3 12.88 26.36 -19.52
C PRO A 3 12.08 26.26 -18.21
N LYS A 4 10.86 26.82 -18.19
CA LYS A 4 9.99 26.83 -16.99
C LYS A 4 9.65 25.40 -16.51
N SER A 5 9.51 24.44 -17.42
CA SER A 5 9.24 23.04 -17.10
C SER A 5 10.38 22.36 -16.33
N VAL A 6 11.63 22.66 -16.71
CA VAL A 6 12.81 22.13 -16.03
C VAL A 6 12.92 22.70 -14.62
N LEU A 7 12.64 24.01 -14.46
CA LEU A 7 12.61 24.64 -13.14
C LEU A 7 11.54 24.04 -12.22
N ALA A 8 10.34 23.80 -12.75
CA ALA A 8 9.26 23.15 -11.99
C ALA A 8 9.64 21.73 -11.55
N SER A 9 10.32 20.96 -12.43
CA SER A 9 10.78 19.61 -12.12
C SER A 9 11.86 19.60 -11.04
N LEU A 10 12.81 20.53 -11.10
CA LEU A 10 13.82 20.69 -10.06
C LEU A 10 13.21 21.08 -8.71
N GLN A 11 12.26 22.03 -8.70
CA GLN A 11 11.54 22.42 -7.48
C GLN A 11 10.75 21.26 -6.87
N LEU A 12 10.14 20.43 -7.71
CA LEU A 12 9.44 19.23 -7.26
C LEU A 12 10.40 18.26 -6.56
N VAL A 13 11.56 17.99 -7.14
CA VAL A 13 12.54 17.07 -6.54
C VAL A 13 13.08 17.62 -5.23
N LEU A 14 13.41 18.92 -5.17
CA LEU A 14 13.90 19.58 -3.95
C LEU A 14 12.87 19.54 -2.82
N SER A 15 11.63 19.94 -3.09
CA SER A 15 10.55 19.90 -2.08
C SER A 15 10.24 18.47 -1.63
N THR A 16 10.31 17.49 -2.55
CA THR A 16 10.12 16.08 -2.22
C THR A 16 11.25 15.53 -1.36
N SER A 17 12.51 15.86 -1.66
CA SER A 17 13.64 15.41 -0.84
C SER A 17 13.60 16.04 0.55
N GLU A 18 13.32 17.34 0.65
CA GLU A 18 13.10 18.03 1.93
C GLU A 18 11.98 17.39 2.75
N GLN A 19 10.81 17.13 2.14
CA GLN A 19 9.69 16.50 2.84
C GLN A 19 10.03 15.10 3.31
N ASN A 20 10.67 14.28 2.47
CA ASN A 20 11.03 12.92 2.82
C ASN A 20 12.03 12.87 3.98
N VAL A 21 13.06 13.71 3.94
CA VAL A 21 14.05 13.84 5.02
C VAL A 21 13.38 14.33 6.31
N ASN A 22 12.59 15.40 6.24
CA ASN A 22 11.89 15.94 7.41
C ASN A 22 10.92 14.94 8.04
N ASN A 23 10.12 14.25 7.23
CA ASN A 23 9.20 13.22 7.70
C ASN A 23 9.96 12.07 8.36
N ARG A 24 11.11 11.71 7.80
CA ARG A 24 11.96 10.65 8.35
C ARG A 24 12.61 11.03 9.67
N LEU A 25 13.08 12.28 9.81
CA LEU A 25 13.69 12.81 11.03
C LEU A 25 12.67 12.93 12.18
N LYS A 26 11.41 13.29 11.86
CA LYS A 26 10.32 13.37 12.85
C LYS A 26 9.87 11.99 13.36
N ARG A 27 10.05 10.93 12.57
CA ARG A 27 9.60 9.58 12.91
C ARG A 27 10.65 8.84 13.73
N LYS A 28 10.35 8.54 15.00
CA LYS A 28 11.07 7.51 15.77
C LYS A 28 10.55 6.14 15.35
N THR A 29 11.45 5.26 14.91
CA THR A 29 11.12 3.91 14.43
C THR A 29 12.23 2.96 14.83
N ASP A 30 11.89 1.76 15.27
CA ASP A 30 12.85 0.68 15.56
C ASP A 30 13.29 -0.07 14.30
N SER A 31 12.62 0.17 13.16
CA SER A 31 13.04 -0.38 11.88
C SER A 31 14.37 0.22 11.42
N LEU A 32 15.36 -0.64 11.20
CA LEU A 32 16.64 -0.25 10.62
C LEU A 32 16.45 0.12 9.14
N ASP A 33 16.91 1.31 8.74
CA ASP A 33 17.00 1.73 7.33
C ASP A 33 18.31 2.49 7.10
N MET A 34 18.58 2.86 5.84
CA MET A 34 19.82 3.59 5.48
C MET A 34 19.98 4.89 6.28
N VAL A 35 18.88 5.61 6.55
CA VAL A 35 18.91 6.86 7.31
C VAL A 35 19.14 6.61 8.80
N SER A 36 18.62 5.51 9.38
CA SER A 36 18.94 5.10 10.75
C SER A 36 20.45 4.90 10.92
N TYR A 37 21.11 4.30 9.94
CA TYR A 37 22.57 4.10 9.95
C TYR A 37 23.35 5.42 9.83
N ILE A 38 22.89 6.34 8.99
CA ILE A 38 23.47 7.68 8.88
C ILE A 38 23.32 8.44 10.20
N LEU A 39 22.13 8.38 10.80
CA LEU A 39 21.83 9.06 12.06
C LEU A 39 22.59 8.48 13.25
N SER A 40 22.88 7.17 13.26
CA SER A 40 23.68 6.56 14.33
C SER A 40 25.13 7.06 14.36
N HIS A 41 25.65 7.57 13.24
CA HIS A 41 27.01 8.11 13.12
C HIS A 41 27.05 9.65 13.13
N LYS A 42 25.91 10.31 13.37
CA LYS A 42 25.80 11.77 13.32
C LYS A 42 26.65 12.50 14.37
N SER A 43 26.97 11.84 15.48
CA SER A 43 27.78 12.39 16.58
C SER A 43 29.29 12.30 16.33
N SER A 44 29.72 11.58 15.30
CA SER A 44 31.15 11.45 14.98
C SER A 44 31.64 12.69 14.22
N PRO A 45 32.70 13.36 14.70
CA PRO A 45 33.20 14.60 14.08
C PRO A 45 33.75 14.40 12.65
N GLU A 46 34.13 13.17 12.29
CA GLU A 46 34.66 12.86 10.95
C GLU A 46 33.61 12.35 9.94
N THR A 47 32.46 11.84 10.41
CA THR A 47 31.48 11.13 9.55
C THR A 47 30.05 11.65 9.69
N GLY A 48 29.82 12.72 10.44
CA GLY A 48 28.49 13.28 10.67
C GLY A 48 27.95 14.01 9.44
N ILE A 49 26.80 13.57 8.92
CA ILE A 49 26.13 14.18 7.77
C ILE A 49 25.14 15.27 8.23
N SER A 50 25.22 16.45 7.60
CA SER A 50 24.29 17.56 7.86
C SER A 50 22.92 17.34 7.22
N GLU A 51 21.89 18.05 7.69
CA GLU A 51 20.56 17.92 7.09
C GLU A 51 20.53 18.37 5.62
N ALA A 52 21.21 19.47 5.29
CA ALA A 52 21.30 19.97 3.92
C ALA A 52 22.01 18.96 3.00
N GLU A 53 23.07 18.32 3.49
CA GLU A 53 23.79 17.28 2.76
C GLU A 53 22.94 16.02 2.57
N MET A 54 22.16 15.64 3.59
CA MET A 54 21.20 14.53 3.47
C MET A 54 20.11 14.83 2.44
N ILE A 55 19.61 16.07 2.36
CA ILE A 55 18.66 16.50 1.34
C ILE A 55 19.29 16.41 -0.06
N ALA A 56 20.53 16.87 -0.24
CA ALA A 56 21.25 16.79 -1.50
C ALA A 56 21.49 15.32 -1.95
N ASN A 57 21.91 14.46 -1.03
CA ASN A 57 22.09 13.02 -1.30
C ASN A 57 20.76 12.35 -1.64
N THR A 58 19.69 12.70 -0.93
CA THR A 58 18.34 12.17 -1.19
C THR A 58 17.85 12.59 -2.58
N MET A 59 18.09 13.85 -2.98
CA MET A 59 17.78 14.32 -4.33
C MET A 59 18.51 13.47 -5.39
N ALA A 60 19.81 13.23 -5.22
CA ALA A 60 20.60 12.43 -6.16
C ALA A 60 20.04 11.00 -6.30
N VAL A 61 19.66 10.37 -5.18
CA VAL A 61 19.04 9.04 -5.17
C VAL A 61 17.68 9.04 -5.89
N ILE A 62 16.82 10.03 -5.63
CA ILE A 62 15.50 10.13 -6.26
C ILE A 62 15.65 10.24 -7.77
N VAL A 63 16.51 11.14 -8.26
CA VAL A 63 16.69 11.37 -9.69
C VAL A 63 17.32 10.14 -10.36
N GLY A 64 18.44 9.65 -9.82
CA GLY A 64 19.16 8.52 -10.40
C GLY A 64 18.38 7.20 -10.36
N GLY A 65 17.58 6.97 -9.31
CA GLY A 65 16.79 5.75 -9.16
C GLY A 65 15.51 5.74 -9.95
N SER A 66 14.84 6.88 -10.11
CA SER A 66 13.50 6.92 -10.72
C SER A 66 13.54 6.61 -12.22
N GLU A 67 14.48 7.19 -12.96
CA GLU A 67 14.58 7.01 -14.40
C GLU A 67 15.03 5.59 -14.76
N THR A 68 16.06 5.08 -14.07
CA THR A 68 16.62 3.74 -14.33
C THR A 68 15.63 2.63 -13.95
N LEU A 69 14.96 2.72 -12.80
CA LEU A 69 13.94 1.76 -12.39
C LEU A 69 12.75 1.77 -13.35
N THR A 70 12.27 2.95 -13.74
CA THR A 70 11.12 3.08 -14.65
C THR A 70 11.44 2.49 -16.02
N ALA A 71 12.61 2.78 -16.57
CA ALA A 71 13.05 2.24 -17.85
C ALA A 71 13.18 0.71 -17.80
N ALA A 72 13.83 0.17 -16.77
CA ALA A 72 13.99 -1.27 -16.59
C ALA A 72 12.63 -1.98 -16.45
N LEU A 73 11.73 -1.45 -15.63
CA LEU A 73 10.41 -2.02 -15.40
C LEU A 73 9.54 -1.96 -16.66
N ALA A 74 9.51 -0.82 -17.35
CA ALA A 74 8.78 -0.66 -18.61
C ALA A 74 9.30 -1.64 -19.67
N GLY A 75 10.61 -1.80 -19.77
CA GLY A 75 11.25 -2.77 -20.67
C GLY A 75 10.83 -4.21 -20.34
N ARG A 76 10.86 -4.59 -19.07
CA ARG A 76 10.48 -5.95 -18.65
C ARG A 76 8.99 -6.22 -18.88
N ILE A 77 8.12 -5.28 -18.52
CA ILE A 77 6.67 -5.39 -18.75
C ILE A 77 6.38 -5.54 -20.24
N LYS A 78 6.99 -4.70 -21.09
CA LYS A 78 6.86 -4.80 -22.54
C LYS A 78 7.26 -6.19 -23.04
N ASN A 79 8.40 -6.71 -22.58
CA ASN A 79 8.87 -8.05 -22.95
C ASN A 79 7.91 -9.16 -22.51
N LEU A 80 7.30 -9.04 -21.32
CA LEU A 80 6.35 -10.04 -20.82
C LEU A 80 5.03 -10.00 -21.61
N ILE A 81 4.56 -8.82 -22.02
CA ILE A 81 3.32 -8.68 -22.79
C ILE A 81 3.49 -9.30 -24.20
N THR A 82 4.68 -9.22 -24.80
CA THR A 82 4.95 -9.83 -26.12
C THR A 82 5.19 -11.34 -26.06
N HIS A 83 5.43 -11.93 -24.88
CA HIS A 83 5.73 -13.35 -24.70
C HIS A 83 4.75 -14.03 -23.70
N PRO A 84 3.55 -14.44 -24.17
CA PRO A 84 2.51 -14.99 -23.30
C PRO A 84 2.90 -16.23 -22.49
N LYS A 85 3.83 -17.04 -23.01
CA LYS A 85 4.36 -18.23 -22.31
C LYS A 85 5.13 -17.84 -21.04
N GLU A 86 6.01 -16.85 -21.15
CA GLU A 86 6.80 -16.34 -20.02
C GLU A 86 5.92 -15.64 -18.98
N MET A 87 4.96 -14.84 -19.44
CA MET A 87 3.97 -14.20 -18.56
C MET A 87 3.19 -15.23 -17.75
N LYS A 88 2.73 -16.32 -18.38
CA LYS A 88 2.00 -17.39 -17.68
C LYS A 88 2.87 -18.09 -16.63
N ALA A 89 4.14 -18.33 -16.93
CA ALA A 89 5.08 -18.93 -15.99
C ALA A 89 5.30 -18.02 -14.76
N LEU A 90 5.61 -16.73 -14.99
CA LEU A 90 5.80 -15.73 -13.92
C LEU A 90 4.55 -15.57 -13.05
N VAL A 91 3.35 -15.52 -13.67
CA VAL A 91 2.09 -15.41 -12.94
C VAL A 91 1.86 -16.64 -12.06
N ASN A 92 2.17 -17.84 -12.56
CA ASN A 92 2.08 -19.06 -11.77
C ASN A 92 3.06 -19.04 -10.60
N GLU A 93 4.32 -18.65 -10.83
CA GLU A 93 5.34 -18.53 -9.77
C GLU A 93 4.88 -17.62 -8.64
N ILE A 94 4.47 -16.39 -8.96
CA ILE A 94 4.00 -15.42 -7.96
C ILE A 94 2.78 -15.95 -7.21
N ARG A 95 1.79 -16.52 -7.93
CA ARG A 95 0.56 -17.01 -7.30
C ARG A 95 0.77 -18.26 -6.44
N CYS A 96 1.74 -19.10 -6.79
CA CYS A 96 2.09 -20.29 -6.00
C CYS A 96 2.98 -19.94 -4.80
N ALA A 97 3.80 -18.88 -4.88
CA ALA A 97 4.68 -18.47 -3.79
C ALA A 97 3.92 -17.94 -2.56
N PHE A 98 2.76 -17.30 -2.75
CA PHE A 98 1.95 -16.75 -1.65
C PHE A 98 0.74 -17.64 -1.36
N ASN A 99 0.97 -18.78 -0.70
CA ASN A 99 -0.04 -19.81 -0.44
C ASN A 99 -0.94 -19.53 0.80
N THR A 100 -0.84 -18.33 1.38
CA THR A 100 -1.66 -17.94 2.54
C THR A 100 -3.09 -17.66 2.08
N VAL A 101 -4.07 -18.29 2.72
CA VAL A 101 -5.51 -18.12 2.40
C VAL A 101 -5.97 -16.72 2.80
N GLY A 102 -5.76 -15.75 1.90
CA GLY A 102 -6.51 -14.52 1.89
C GLY A 102 -7.84 -14.78 1.20
N ILE A 103 -8.95 -14.28 1.74
CA ILE A 103 -10.21 -14.24 0.99
C ILE A 103 -10.23 -12.90 0.27
N PRO A 104 -9.80 -12.80 -1.00
CA PRO A 104 -9.71 -11.52 -1.66
C PRO A 104 -11.11 -10.91 -1.75
N CYS A 105 -11.27 -9.67 -1.29
CA CYS A 105 -12.53 -8.94 -1.28
C CYS A 105 -13.26 -9.03 -2.64
N TYR A 106 -12.51 -9.03 -3.74
CA TYR A 106 -13.03 -9.23 -5.10
C TYR A 106 -13.87 -10.51 -5.24
N THR A 107 -13.41 -11.63 -4.68
CA THR A 107 -14.14 -12.92 -4.73
C THR A 107 -15.31 -12.96 -3.77
N ILE A 108 -15.18 -12.37 -2.58
CA ILE A 108 -16.27 -12.27 -1.59
C ILE A 108 -17.46 -11.53 -2.19
N PHE A 109 -17.21 -10.34 -2.75
CA PHE A 109 -18.26 -9.47 -3.31
C PHE A 109 -18.86 -10.03 -4.60
N ARG A 110 -18.13 -10.92 -5.30
CA ARG A 110 -18.61 -11.53 -6.55
C ARG A 110 -19.16 -12.94 -6.38
N SER A 111 -19.16 -13.50 -5.17
CA SER A 111 -19.69 -14.83 -4.94
C SER A 111 -21.22 -14.83 -4.91
N LYS A 112 -21.83 -15.72 -5.70
CA LYS A 112 -23.29 -15.96 -5.69
C LYS A 112 -23.77 -16.53 -4.35
N THR A 113 -22.88 -17.14 -3.56
CA THR A 113 -23.20 -17.63 -2.21
C THR A 113 -23.42 -16.50 -1.21
N ASN A 114 -22.74 -15.36 -1.41
CA ASN A 114 -22.81 -14.21 -0.50
C ASN A 114 -23.80 -13.15 -1.00
N PHE A 115 -23.80 -12.85 -2.31
CA PHE A 115 -24.61 -11.77 -2.87
C PHE A 115 -25.57 -12.26 -3.95
N TYR A 116 -26.84 -11.86 -3.86
CA TYR A 116 -27.79 -12.02 -4.97
C TYR A 116 -27.36 -11.12 -6.14
N SER A 117 -27.28 -11.70 -7.35
CA SER A 117 -26.82 -11.03 -8.58
C SER A 117 -25.49 -10.27 -8.40
N PRO A 118 -24.38 -10.98 -8.09
CA PRO A 118 -23.13 -10.35 -7.62
C PRO A 118 -22.36 -9.55 -8.68
N LYS A 119 -22.62 -9.81 -9.96
CA LYS A 119 -21.99 -9.09 -11.09
C LYS A 119 -22.73 -7.81 -11.48
N ARG A 120 -23.93 -7.59 -10.94
CA ARG A 120 -24.76 -6.41 -11.24
C ARG A 120 -24.50 -5.34 -10.19
N PHE A 121 -24.28 -4.11 -10.64
CA PHE A 121 -24.26 -2.96 -9.76
C PHE A 121 -25.70 -2.68 -9.29
N ILE A 122 -25.93 -2.82 -7.98
CA ILE A 122 -27.23 -2.61 -7.32
C ILE A 122 -26.95 -1.66 -6.15
N PRO A 123 -27.03 -0.34 -6.34
CA PRO A 123 -26.70 0.63 -5.30
C PRO A 123 -27.60 0.51 -4.07
N GLU A 124 -28.85 0.07 -4.24
CA GLU A 124 -29.83 -0.15 -3.17
C GLU A 124 -29.41 -1.25 -2.19
N ARG A 125 -28.44 -2.10 -2.56
CA ARG A 125 -27.88 -3.16 -1.69
C ARG A 125 -27.34 -2.61 -0.36
N TRP A 126 -26.90 -1.35 -0.36
CA TRP A 126 -26.23 -0.72 0.78
C TRP A 126 -27.10 0.32 1.49
N LEU A 127 -28.35 0.48 1.04
CA LEU A 127 -29.31 1.41 1.64
C LEU A 127 -30.15 0.68 2.69
N TRP A 128 -29.97 1.04 3.96
CA TRP A 128 -30.77 0.50 5.07
C TRP A 128 -32.23 1.00 5.08
N GLN A 129 -32.52 2.12 4.39
CA GLN A 129 -33.82 2.80 4.45
C GLN A 129 -34.95 2.14 3.63
N TYR A 130 -34.71 1.02 2.94
CA TYR A 130 -35.75 0.29 2.19
C TYR A 130 -35.83 -1.18 2.59
N GLY A 131 -36.17 -1.41 3.87
CA GLY A 131 -36.42 -2.75 4.45
C GLY A 131 -37.66 -3.48 3.92
N SER A 132 -38.12 -3.23 2.69
CA SER A 132 -39.35 -3.81 2.15
C SER A 132 -39.16 -4.77 0.97
N LEU A 133 -37.93 -4.98 0.46
CA LEU A 133 -37.69 -5.98 -0.58
C LEU A 133 -37.48 -7.38 0.03
N PRO A 134 -38.39 -8.36 -0.19
CA PRO A 134 -38.31 -9.70 0.41
C PRO A 134 -37.05 -10.48 0.04
N LEU A 135 -36.34 -10.06 -1.02
CA LEU A 135 -35.19 -10.76 -1.61
C LEU A 135 -33.85 -10.49 -0.90
N LEU A 136 -33.76 -9.47 -0.05
CA LEU A 136 -32.52 -9.12 0.66
C LEU A 136 -32.33 -9.87 2.01
N ARG A 137 -33.33 -10.64 2.44
CA ARG A 137 -33.30 -11.43 3.70
C ARG A 137 -32.35 -12.64 3.66
N ARG A 138 -31.78 -12.96 2.49
CA ARG A 138 -30.92 -14.12 2.23
C ARG A 138 -29.41 -13.83 2.29
N GLN A 139 -28.97 -12.65 2.73
CA GLN A 139 -27.54 -12.40 2.92
C GLN A 139 -27.00 -13.31 4.05
N PRO A 140 -25.97 -14.13 3.82
CA PRO A 140 -25.41 -14.98 4.87
C PRO A 140 -24.77 -14.11 5.96
N ARG A 141 -24.87 -14.56 7.22
CA ARG A 141 -24.32 -13.90 8.43
C ARG A 141 -22.82 -13.57 8.34
N SER A 142 -22.09 -14.12 7.37
CA SER A 142 -20.65 -13.97 7.18
C SER A 142 -20.22 -12.62 6.59
N VAL A 143 -21.14 -11.81 6.05
CA VAL A 143 -20.84 -10.43 5.66
C VAL A 143 -21.18 -9.52 6.84
N PRO A 144 -20.19 -8.92 7.53
CA PRO A 144 -20.47 -8.02 8.64
C PRO A 144 -21.30 -6.86 8.11
N SER A 145 -22.55 -6.75 8.56
CA SER A 145 -23.33 -5.54 8.38
C SER A 145 -22.60 -4.41 9.08
N VAL A 146 -22.29 -3.33 8.36
CA VAL A 146 -21.75 -2.09 8.94
C VAL A 146 -22.88 -1.42 9.73
N ARG A 147 -23.24 -2.03 10.85
CA ARG A 147 -24.13 -1.45 11.86
C ARG A 147 -23.40 -0.26 12.46
N HIS A 148 -23.88 0.94 12.11
CA HIS A 148 -23.40 2.18 12.67
C HIS A 148 -23.88 2.29 14.13
N GLY A 149 -22.92 2.35 15.05
CA GLY A 149 -23.02 2.99 16.35
C GLY A 149 -21.75 3.85 16.53
N PRO A 150 -21.83 5.01 17.20
CA PRO A 150 -20.83 6.09 17.08
C PRO A 150 -19.53 5.90 17.89
N SER A 151 -19.05 4.66 18.11
CA SER A 151 -17.83 4.42 18.87
C SER A 151 -16.81 3.57 18.11
N ARG A 152 -15.89 4.27 17.44
CA ARG A 152 -14.65 3.75 16.88
C ARG A 152 -13.67 3.34 17.99
N VAL A 153 -13.65 2.10 18.50
CA VAL A 153 -12.41 1.48 19.06
C VAL A 153 -12.44 -0.06 19.25
N SER A 154 -13.60 -0.73 19.25
CA SER A 154 -13.69 -2.11 19.78
C SER A 154 -13.10 -3.24 18.89
N TRP A 155 -12.96 -3.01 17.58
CA TRP A 155 -12.54 -4.09 16.66
C TRP A 155 -11.05 -4.45 16.77
N ALA A 156 -10.18 -3.50 17.10
CA ALA A 156 -8.76 -3.78 17.32
C ALA A 156 -8.51 -4.50 18.66
N ALA A 157 -9.30 -4.18 19.70
CA ALA A 157 -9.15 -4.79 21.02
C ALA A 157 -9.64 -6.25 21.07
N THR A 158 -10.67 -6.61 20.30
CA THR A 158 -11.21 -7.97 20.31
C THR A 158 -10.31 -8.97 19.56
N MET A 159 -9.56 -8.53 18.52
CA MET A 159 -8.58 -9.39 17.85
C MET A 159 -7.32 -9.64 18.68
N LEU A 160 -6.90 -8.69 19.54
CA LEU A 160 -5.78 -8.91 20.45
C LEU A 160 -6.15 -9.79 21.66
N GLY A 161 -7.41 -9.80 22.09
CA GLY A 161 -7.89 -10.68 23.15
C GLY A 161 -7.98 -12.16 22.77
N GLN A 162 -8.18 -12.49 21.49
CA GLN A 162 -8.28 -13.88 21.02
C GLN A 162 -6.92 -14.55 20.75
N VAL A 163 -5.82 -13.79 20.66
CA VAL A 163 -4.47 -14.38 20.51
C VAL A 163 -3.84 -14.71 21.87
N ALA A 164 -4.26 -14.07 22.96
CA ALA A 164 -3.79 -14.38 24.32
C ALA A 164 -4.42 -15.65 24.94
N GLY A 165 -5.48 -16.21 24.33
CA GLY A 165 -6.13 -17.44 24.80
C GLY A 165 -5.63 -18.73 24.15
N TYR A 166 -4.61 -18.66 23.29
CA TYR A 166 -4.03 -19.83 22.60
C TYR A 166 -2.65 -20.26 23.15
N PHE A 167 -2.17 -19.61 24.20
CA PHE A 167 -1.06 -20.08 25.04
C PHE A 167 -1.49 -19.98 26.51
N GLY A 168 -2.20 -21.02 26.95
CA GLY A 168 -2.65 -21.24 28.32
C GLY A 168 -3.28 -22.62 28.43
#